data_AF-A0A8X7MYI0-F1
#
_entry.id   AF-A0A8X7MYI0-F1
#
_cell.length_a   1.000
_cell.length_b   1.000
_cell.length_c   1.000
_cell.angle_alpha   90.00
_cell.angle_beta   90.00
_cell.angle_gamma   90.00
#
_symmetry.space_group_name_H-M   'P 1'
#
loop_
_entity.id
_entity.type
_entity.pdbx_description
1 polymer ?
#
loop_
_entity_poly.entity_id
_entity_poly.type
_entity_poly.pdbx_seq_one_letter_code
_entity_poly.pdbx_strand_id
1 'polypeptide(L)'
;MELITYNINNGFIEGIVRGYRAGLLGPAQYQALTQCETLEDFRMQLSATDYGNFLANEPSPLSTSTIAEKATRKLVAEFDYLRSNALYPLSKFLDYLTYSYMIDNVILLITGTLHERDTHELLERCHPLGVFDTMPALCVATTVEELYHSVLVETPLAPYFRNCLSAADLDDLNIEIIRNTLYKAYLEDFYAFAQSLGGSTAENMGTLLAFEADRRTINITINSFGTSLSKEERARLFPTIGRLFPAGNNVLAKADELDQVKSVTDGVPEYRGFFDAGGSGAASGGDANADLLEDKMFKLEASLNRTVSINQFQYTIFYSWLKLKEQEIRSIVWCAECIAQNARDRIQDFIPTFN
;
A
#
# COMPACT_ATOMS: atom_id res chain seq x y z
N MET A 1 26.86 -12.61 -11.61
CA MET A 1 26.65 -12.56 -13.08
C MET A 1 25.54 -11.58 -13.45
N GLU A 2 24.51 -11.41 -12.61
CA GLU A 2 23.41 -10.42 -12.82
C GLU A 2 23.87 -8.96 -12.96
N LEU A 3 24.86 -8.53 -12.17
CA LEU A 3 25.43 -7.17 -12.22
C LEU A 3 25.92 -6.75 -13.62
N ILE A 4 26.32 -7.72 -14.45
CA ILE A 4 26.92 -7.48 -15.77
C ILE A 4 25.83 -7.41 -16.86
N THR A 5 24.76 -8.19 -16.72
CA THR A 5 23.68 -8.30 -17.72
C THR A 5 22.48 -7.41 -17.43
N TYR A 6 22.33 -6.92 -16.20
CA TYR A 6 21.19 -6.11 -15.77
C TYR A 6 21.02 -4.84 -16.62
N ASN A 7 22.12 -4.12 -16.86
CA ASN A 7 22.10 -2.84 -17.57
C ASN A 7 21.73 -2.96 -19.05
N ILE A 8 21.82 -4.16 -19.64
CA ILE A 8 21.52 -4.39 -21.06
C ILE A 8 20.05 -4.04 -21.35
N ASN A 9 19.15 -4.42 -20.46
CA ASN A 9 17.70 -4.22 -20.65
C ASN A 9 17.11 -3.20 -19.68
N ASN A 10 17.69 -3.03 -18.48
CA ASN A 10 17.06 -2.28 -17.39
C ASN A 10 17.82 -1.02 -16.95
N GLY A 11 19.01 -0.76 -17.52
CA GLY A 11 19.85 0.36 -17.09
C GLY A 11 19.20 1.72 -17.30
N PHE A 12 18.51 1.90 -18.43
CA PHE A 12 17.76 3.12 -18.74
C PHE A 12 16.64 3.38 -17.71
N ILE A 13 15.84 2.35 -17.44
CA ILE A 13 14.66 2.46 -16.56
C ILE A 13 15.10 2.65 -15.10
N GLU A 14 16.13 1.95 -14.65
CA GLU A 14 16.69 2.17 -13.31
C GLU A 14 17.19 3.62 -13.13
N GLY A 15 17.84 4.19 -14.16
CA GLY A 15 18.26 5.58 -14.15
C GLY A 15 17.09 6.56 -13.97
N ILE A 16 15.97 6.32 -14.66
CA ILE A 16 14.78 7.14 -14.56
C ILE A 16 14.15 7.07 -13.16
N VAL A 17 13.97 5.85 -12.62
CA VAL A 17 13.37 5.66 -11.28
C VAL A 17 14.24 6.32 -10.21
N ARG A 18 15.57 6.24 -10.35
CA ARG A 18 16.49 6.94 -9.44
C ARG A 18 16.39 8.46 -9.57
N GLY A 19 16.14 8.97 -10.78
CA GLY A 19 15.79 10.37 -11.01
C GLY A 19 14.50 10.77 -10.29
N TYR A 20 13.42 10.00 -10.47
CA TYR A 20 12.15 10.24 -9.77
C TYR A 20 12.27 10.17 -8.26
N ARG A 21 13.13 9.28 -7.74
CA ARG A 21 13.46 9.24 -6.31
C ARG A 21 14.15 10.52 -5.84
N ALA A 22 15.04 11.11 -6.63
CA ALA A 22 15.70 12.37 -6.28
C ALA A 22 14.71 13.54 -6.23
N GLY A 23 13.58 13.42 -6.92
CA GLY A 23 12.45 14.34 -6.88
C GLY A 23 11.49 14.18 -5.71
N LEU A 24 11.75 13.26 -4.79
CA LEU A 24 10.97 13.13 -3.56
C LEU A 24 11.23 14.33 -2.64
N LEU A 25 10.20 14.73 -1.89
CA LEU A 25 10.23 15.91 -1.05
C LEU A 25 11.18 15.73 0.13
N GLY A 26 12.13 16.66 0.24
CA GLY A 26 13.05 16.72 1.37
C GLY A 26 12.42 17.41 2.60
N PRO A 27 13.05 17.28 3.79
CA PRO A 27 12.54 17.91 5.02
C PRO A 27 12.43 19.43 4.92
N ALA A 28 13.36 20.09 4.22
CA ALA A 28 13.31 21.53 4.01
C ALA A 28 12.09 21.96 3.18
N GLN A 29 11.68 21.15 2.21
CA GLN A 29 10.48 21.40 1.41
C GLN A 29 9.22 21.18 2.25
N TYR A 30 9.17 20.12 3.05
CA TYR A 30 8.08 19.91 4.00
C TYR A 30 7.97 21.05 5.03
N GLN A 31 9.07 21.57 5.55
CA GLN A 31 9.06 22.73 6.45
C GLN A 31 8.47 23.97 5.78
N ALA A 32 8.73 24.18 4.49
CA ALA A 32 8.12 25.28 3.76
C ALA A 32 6.60 25.05 3.52
N LEU A 33 6.21 23.80 3.26
CA LEU A 33 4.79 23.42 3.09
C LEU A 33 3.99 23.60 4.37
N THR A 34 4.54 23.27 5.54
CA THR A 34 3.84 23.44 6.84
C THR A 34 3.70 24.91 7.27
N GLN A 35 4.49 25.81 6.68
CA GLN A 35 4.40 27.25 6.94
C GLN A 35 3.36 27.96 6.06
N CYS A 36 2.78 27.27 5.06
CA CYS A 36 1.76 27.86 4.19
C CYS A 36 0.47 28.16 4.97
N GLU A 37 -0.13 29.32 4.72
CA GLU A 37 -1.37 29.75 5.39
C GLU A 37 -2.62 29.43 4.57
N THR A 38 -2.49 29.45 3.25
CA THR A 38 -3.58 29.15 2.32
C THR A 38 -3.22 28.00 1.38
N LEU A 39 -4.24 27.38 0.77
CA LEU A 39 -4.02 26.37 -0.26
C LEU A 39 -3.41 26.95 -1.55
N GLU A 40 -3.53 28.26 -1.77
CA GLU A 40 -2.88 28.94 -2.90
C GLU A 40 -1.37 29.07 -2.67
N ASP A 41 -0.95 29.42 -1.45
CA ASP A 41 0.46 29.41 -1.06
C ASP A 41 1.05 27.99 -1.16
N PHE A 42 0.29 27.00 -0.70
CA PHE A 42 0.67 25.59 -0.79
C PHE A 42 0.89 25.15 -2.24
N ARG A 43 -0.01 25.54 -3.16
CA ARG A 43 0.15 25.32 -4.61
C ARG A 43 1.41 26.00 -5.16
N MET A 44 1.67 27.25 -4.77
CA MET A 44 2.86 27.97 -5.22
C MET A 44 4.14 27.27 -4.76
N GLN A 45 4.19 26.81 -3.51
CA GLN A 45 5.32 26.10 -2.96
C GLN A 45 5.54 24.74 -3.61
N LEU A 46 4.47 23.97 -3.89
CA LEU A 46 4.55 22.73 -4.64
C LEU A 46 5.01 22.93 -6.09
N SER A 47 4.67 24.07 -6.70
CA SER A 47 5.10 24.39 -8.07
C SER A 47 6.61 24.59 -8.20
N ALA A 48 7.29 24.94 -7.09
CA ALA A 48 8.75 25.05 -7.02
C ALA A 48 9.46 23.69 -6.86
N THR A 49 8.70 22.61 -6.62
CA THR A 49 9.21 21.24 -6.50
C THR A 49 9.02 20.48 -7.82
N ASP A 50 9.44 19.22 -7.86
CA ASP A 50 9.26 18.34 -9.01
C ASP A 50 7.79 18.12 -9.39
N TYR A 51 6.83 18.40 -8.50
CA TYR A 51 5.40 18.42 -8.83
C TYR A 51 5.06 19.43 -9.93
N GLY A 52 5.78 20.54 -10.01
CA GLY A 52 5.63 21.56 -11.04
C GLY A 52 4.21 22.11 -11.12
N ASN A 53 3.80 22.50 -12.32
CA ASN A 53 2.53 23.20 -12.57
C ASN A 53 1.31 22.26 -12.71
N PHE A 54 1.27 21.15 -11.98
CA PHE A 54 0.21 20.14 -12.11
C PHE A 54 -1.19 20.64 -11.69
N LEU A 55 -1.25 21.70 -10.87
CA LEU A 55 -2.47 22.37 -10.44
C LEU A 55 -2.79 23.64 -11.25
N ALA A 56 -2.08 23.92 -12.36
CA ALA A 56 -2.19 25.18 -13.09
C ALA A 56 -3.61 25.50 -13.59
N ASN A 57 -4.31 24.47 -14.04
CA ASN A 57 -5.59 24.58 -14.75
C ASN A 57 -6.82 24.50 -13.84
N GLU A 58 -6.64 24.34 -12.52
CA GLU A 58 -7.75 24.20 -11.58
C GLU A 58 -8.22 25.58 -11.09
N PRO A 59 -9.55 25.87 -11.15
CA PRO A 59 -10.11 27.12 -10.67
C PRO A 59 -10.13 27.16 -9.12
N SER A 60 -9.92 28.34 -8.54
CA SER A 60 -10.13 28.55 -7.09
C SER A 60 -11.64 28.46 -6.77
N PRO A 61 -12.06 27.84 -5.65
CA PRO A 61 -11.25 27.34 -4.55
C PRO A 61 -10.68 25.92 -4.78
N LEU A 62 -9.40 25.73 -4.44
CA LEU A 62 -8.76 24.41 -4.45
C LEU A 62 -9.34 23.54 -3.34
N SER A 63 -9.73 22.31 -3.69
CA SER A 63 -10.08 21.29 -2.70
C SER A 63 -8.90 20.37 -2.43
N THR A 64 -8.79 19.85 -1.20
CA THR A 64 -7.76 18.86 -0.84
C THR A 64 -7.90 17.58 -1.66
N SER A 65 -9.14 17.19 -1.99
CA SER A 65 -9.43 16.03 -2.85
C SER A 65 -8.85 16.17 -4.26
N THR A 66 -8.94 17.37 -4.85
CA THR A 66 -8.38 17.64 -6.19
C THR A 66 -6.85 17.58 -6.17
N ILE A 67 -6.21 18.02 -5.08
CA ILE A 67 -4.75 17.90 -4.91
C ILE A 67 -4.33 16.43 -4.87
N ALA A 68 -5.04 15.61 -4.08
CA ALA A 68 -4.81 14.18 -3.99
C ALA A 68 -4.96 13.49 -5.36
N GLU A 69 -6.06 13.74 -6.05
CA GLU A 69 -6.37 13.13 -7.35
C GLU A 69 -5.29 13.46 -8.40
N LYS A 70 -4.88 14.73 -8.49
CA LYS A 70 -3.89 15.16 -9.48
C LYS A 70 -2.48 14.67 -9.14
N ALA A 71 -2.12 14.60 -7.86
CA ALA A 71 -0.86 14.02 -7.41
C ALA A 71 -0.79 12.52 -7.73
N THR A 72 -1.88 11.79 -7.47
CA THR A 72 -2.00 10.36 -7.83
C THR A 72 -1.98 10.16 -9.35
N ARG A 73 -2.63 11.02 -10.13
CA ARG A 73 -2.59 10.95 -11.60
C ARG A 73 -1.18 11.13 -12.15
N LYS A 74 -0.38 12.01 -11.53
CA LYS A 74 1.03 12.17 -11.89
C LYS A 74 1.84 10.90 -11.60
N LEU A 75 1.67 10.31 -10.42
CA LEU A 75 2.29 9.02 -10.06
C LEU A 75 1.96 7.93 -11.09
N VAL A 76 0.68 7.83 -11.47
CA VAL A 76 0.21 6.85 -12.46
C VAL A 76 0.87 7.05 -13.81
N ALA A 77 0.92 8.28 -14.31
CA ALA A 77 1.57 8.58 -15.59
C ALA A 77 3.07 8.23 -15.57
N GLU A 78 3.78 8.49 -14.47
CA GLU A 78 5.17 8.09 -14.28
C GLU A 78 5.32 6.56 -14.23
N PHE A 79 4.42 5.86 -13.53
CA PHE A 79 4.40 4.40 -13.45
C PHE A 79 4.12 3.74 -14.80
N ASP A 80 3.12 4.22 -15.54
CA ASP A 80 2.76 3.70 -16.87
C ASP A 80 3.87 3.91 -17.88
N TYR A 81 4.60 5.01 -17.77
CA TYR A 81 5.80 5.24 -18.57
C TYR A 81 6.88 4.19 -18.27
N LEU A 82 7.12 3.87 -16.99
CA LEU A 82 8.07 2.80 -16.62
C LEU A 82 7.61 1.43 -17.12
N ARG A 83 6.32 1.12 -16.98
CA ARG A 83 5.72 -0.14 -17.42
C ARG A 83 5.82 -0.32 -18.94
N SER A 84 5.55 0.73 -19.70
CA SER A 84 5.60 0.72 -21.18
C SER A 84 7.01 0.48 -21.72
N ASN A 85 8.04 0.86 -20.97
CA ASN A 85 9.44 0.69 -21.37
C ASN A 85 10.07 -0.58 -20.77
N ALA A 86 9.36 -1.31 -19.90
CA ALA A 86 9.89 -2.49 -19.21
C ALA A 86 9.85 -3.75 -20.09
N LEU A 87 10.96 -4.48 -20.11
CA LEU A 87 11.07 -5.81 -20.72
C LEU A 87 10.95 -6.90 -19.67
N TYR A 88 10.58 -8.11 -20.08
CA TYR A 88 10.62 -9.28 -19.19
C TYR A 88 12.07 -9.50 -18.69
N PRO A 89 12.31 -9.75 -17.38
CA PRO A 89 11.36 -10.04 -16.29
C PRO A 89 10.74 -8.85 -15.53
N LEU A 90 11.22 -7.62 -15.76
CA LEU A 90 10.76 -6.41 -15.05
C LEU A 90 9.30 -6.08 -15.35
N SER A 91 8.82 -6.29 -16.57
CA SER A 91 7.40 -6.07 -16.91
C SER A 91 6.46 -6.85 -15.98
N LYS A 92 6.72 -8.15 -15.80
CA LYS A 92 5.96 -9.01 -14.89
C LYS A 92 6.07 -8.55 -13.43
N PHE A 93 7.25 -8.07 -13.02
CA PHE A 93 7.44 -7.50 -11.68
C PHE A 93 6.55 -6.26 -11.45
N LEU A 94 6.49 -5.35 -12.43
CA LEU A 94 5.61 -4.17 -12.37
C LEU A 94 4.12 -4.58 -12.39
N ASP A 95 3.75 -5.60 -13.15
CA ASP A 95 2.38 -6.13 -13.14
C ASP A 95 1.98 -6.63 -11.74
N TYR A 96 2.87 -7.34 -11.03
CA TYR A 96 2.62 -7.72 -9.63
C TYR A 96 2.34 -6.51 -8.73
N LEU A 97 3.02 -5.38 -8.92
CA LEU A 97 2.74 -4.17 -8.15
C LEU A 97 1.30 -3.67 -8.35
N THR A 98 0.76 -3.81 -9.57
CA THR A 98 -0.61 -3.41 -9.89
C THR A 98 -1.67 -4.31 -9.25
N TYR A 99 -1.34 -5.59 -9.00
CA TYR A 99 -2.32 -6.56 -8.47
C TYR A 99 -2.84 -6.19 -7.09
N SER A 100 -2.05 -5.52 -6.25
CA SER A 100 -2.54 -5.00 -4.96
C SER A 100 -3.73 -4.06 -5.16
N TYR A 101 -3.61 -3.08 -6.06
CA TYR A 101 -4.68 -2.13 -6.36
C TYR A 101 -5.85 -2.77 -7.10
N MET A 102 -5.57 -3.77 -7.95
CA MET A 102 -6.63 -4.54 -8.61
C MET A 102 -7.50 -5.29 -7.60
N ILE A 103 -6.89 -5.91 -6.57
CA ILE A 103 -7.63 -6.57 -5.49
C ILE A 103 -8.54 -5.57 -4.78
N ASP A 104 -8.03 -4.40 -4.38
CA ASP A 104 -8.82 -3.38 -3.72
C ASP A 104 -9.98 -2.87 -4.59
N ASN A 105 -9.72 -2.63 -5.89
CA ASN A 105 -10.74 -2.20 -6.84
C ASN A 105 -11.83 -3.26 -7.03
N VAL A 106 -11.47 -4.54 -7.14
CA VAL A 106 -12.45 -5.63 -7.26
C VAL A 106 -13.30 -5.74 -6.00
N ILE A 107 -12.70 -5.63 -4.81
CA ILE A 107 -13.44 -5.63 -3.55
C ILE A 107 -14.39 -4.43 -3.45
N LEU A 108 -13.94 -3.24 -3.89
CA LEU A 108 -14.79 -2.04 -3.94
C LEU A 108 -15.99 -2.22 -4.88
N LEU A 109 -15.79 -2.86 -6.03
CA LEU A 109 -16.88 -3.15 -6.98
C LEU A 109 -17.86 -4.19 -6.42
N ILE A 110 -17.36 -5.23 -5.75
CA ILE A 110 -18.21 -6.25 -5.10
C ILE A 110 -19.08 -5.62 -4.01
N THR A 111 -18.50 -4.82 -3.12
CA THR A 111 -19.26 -4.12 -2.04
C THR A 111 -20.29 -3.15 -2.61
N GLY A 112 -19.91 -2.38 -3.63
CA GLY A 112 -20.84 -1.43 -4.25
C GLY A 112 -21.99 -2.12 -5.00
N THR A 113 -21.74 -3.27 -5.64
CA THR A 113 -22.79 -4.08 -6.28
C THR A 113 -23.74 -4.68 -5.25
N LEU A 114 -23.22 -5.14 -4.10
CA LEU A 114 -24.02 -5.68 -3.00
C LEU A 114 -24.97 -4.62 -2.40
N HIS A 115 -24.54 -3.36 -2.36
CA HIS A 115 -25.35 -2.23 -1.91
C HIS A 115 -26.16 -1.54 -3.02
N GLU A 116 -26.28 -2.15 -4.21
CA GLU A 116 -27.04 -1.62 -5.36
C GLU A 116 -26.62 -0.19 -5.77
N ARG A 117 -25.34 0.16 -5.64
CA ARG A 117 -24.80 1.45 -6.09
C ARG A 117 -24.47 1.42 -7.58
N ASP A 118 -24.57 2.58 -8.22
CA ASP A 118 -24.19 2.73 -9.62
C ASP A 118 -22.70 2.43 -9.82
N THR A 119 -22.40 1.41 -10.62
CA THR A 119 -21.03 0.97 -10.92
C THR A 119 -20.19 2.07 -11.56
N HIS A 120 -20.80 2.98 -12.30
CA HIS A 120 -20.14 4.16 -12.87
C HIS A 120 -19.60 5.14 -11.81
N GLU A 121 -20.32 5.35 -10.70
CA GLU A 121 -19.82 6.21 -9.60
C GLU A 121 -18.66 5.51 -8.87
N LEU A 122 -18.72 4.18 -8.75
CA LEU A 122 -17.65 3.40 -8.12
C LEU A 122 -16.36 3.44 -8.94
N LEU A 123 -16.44 3.46 -10.26
CA LEU A 123 -15.28 3.58 -11.14
C LEU A 123 -14.49 4.87 -10.90
N GLU A 124 -15.17 5.99 -10.59
CA GLU A 124 -14.50 7.25 -10.26
C GLU A 124 -13.73 7.18 -8.92
N ARG A 125 -14.11 6.24 -8.04
CA ARG A 125 -13.43 5.99 -6.76
C ARG A 125 -12.37 4.89 -6.83
N CYS A 126 -12.26 4.18 -7.94
CA CYS A 126 -11.25 3.14 -8.12
C CYS A 126 -9.84 3.75 -8.20
N HIS A 127 -8.86 3.02 -7.67
CA HIS A 127 -7.47 3.45 -7.77
C HIS A 127 -6.96 3.28 -9.21
N PRO A 128 -6.41 4.33 -9.84
CA PRO A 128 -6.03 4.33 -11.26
C PRO A 128 -4.96 3.30 -11.64
N LEU A 129 -4.05 2.94 -10.73
CA LEU A 129 -3.04 1.88 -10.98
C LEU A 129 -3.64 0.46 -11.06
N GLY A 130 -4.85 0.26 -10.54
CA GLY A 130 -5.55 -1.02 -10.56
C GLY A 130 -6.66 -1.10 -11.60
N VAL A 131 -6.73 -0.13 -12.53
CA VAL A 131 -7.69 -0.14 -13.64
C VAL A 131 -7.16 -1.04 -14.74
N PHE A 132 -8.04 -1.85 -15.32
CA PHE A 132 -7.75 -2.71 -16.45
C PHE A 132 -8.78 -2.49 -17.56
N ASP A 133 -8.40 -2.78 -18.80
CA ASP A 133 -9.18 -2.40 -19.99
C ASP A 133 -10.61 -2.98 -20.01
N THR A 134 -10.82 -4.12 -19.33
CA THR A 134 -12.11 -4.81 -19.23
C THR A 134 -12.92 -4.43 -17.98
N MET A 135 -12.53 -3.40 -17.22
CA MET A 135 -13.32 -2.87 -16.09
C MET A 135 -14.77 -2.51 -16.46
N PRO A 136 -15.05 -1.88 -17.63
CA PRO A 136 -16.42 -1.59 -18.02
C PRO A 136 -17.29 -2.85 -18.19
N ALA A 137 -16.69 -4.00 -18.51
CA ALA A 137 -17.42 -5.27 -18.59
C ALA A 137 -17.92 -5.74 -17.22
N LEU A 138 -17.18 -5.44 -16.14
CA LEU A 138 -17.64 -5.70 -14.78
C LEU A 138 -18.85 -4.86 -14.38
N CYS A 139 -18.98 -3.65 -14.93
CA CYS A 139 -20.08 -2.75 -14.62
C CYS A 139 -21.43 -3.21 -15.19
N VAL A 140 -21.41 -4.20 -16.10
CA VAL A 140 -22.60 -4.83 -16.68
C VAL A 140 -23.19 -5.89 -15.75
N ALA A 141 -22.38 -6.47 -14.85
CA ALA A 141 -22.85 -7.49 -13.92
C ALA A 141 -23.81 -6.88 -12.90
N THR A 142 -25.01 -7.47 -12.80
CA THR A 142 -26.03 -7.04 -11.82
C THR A 142 -26.06 -7.93 -10.59
N THR A 143 -25.45 -9.11 -10.69
CA THR A 143 -25.33 -10.07 -9.59
C THR A 143 -23.87 -10.27 -9.21
N VAL A 144 -23.61 -10.56 -7.94
CA VAL A 144 -22.24 -10.79 -7.45
C VAL A 144 -21.63 -12.06 -8.06
N GLU A 145 -22.45 -13.06 -8.42
CA GLU A 145 -22.01 -14.28 -9.08
C GLU A 145 -21.54 -14.02 -10.52
N GLU A 146 -22.29 -13.21 -11.30
CA GLU A 146 -21.85 -12.77 -12.63
C GLU A 146 -20.57 -11.93 -12.55
N LEU A 147 -20.49 -11.04 -11.56
CA LEU A 147 -19.30 -10.23 -11.33
C LEU A 147 -18.09 -11.12 -11.02
N TYR A 148 -18.26 -12.10 -10.14
CA TYR A 148 -17.22 -13.08 -9.78
C TYR A 148 -16.74 -13.86 -11.01
N HIS A 149 -17.65 -14.37 -11.83
CA HIS A 149 -17.30 -15.07 -13.06
C HIS A 149 -16.60 -14.18 -14.08
N SER A 150 -17.04 -12.92 -14.21
CA SER A 150 -16.38 -11.96 -15.10
C SER A 150 -14.97 -11.63 -14.61
N VAL A 151 -14.77 -11.44 -13.31
CA VAL A 151 -13.43 -11.22 -12.72
C VAL A 151 -12.52 -12.43 -12.96
N LEU A 152 -13.04 -13.65 -12.79
CA LEU A 152 -12.28 -14.89 -13.02
C LEU A 152 -11.83 -15.09 -14.46
N VAL A 153 -12.58 -14.58 -15.44
CA VAL A 153 -12.25 -14.73 -16.86
C VAL A 153 -11.32 -13.61 -17.33
N GLU A 154 -11.59 -12.39 -16.88
CA GLU A 154 -10.98 -11.18 -17.44
C GLU A 154 -9.75 -10.69 -16.67
N THR A 155 -9.50 -11.17 -15.45
CA THR A 155 -8.40 -10.67 -14.61
C THR A 155 -7.32 -11.73 -14.33
N PRO A 156 -6.04 -11.31 -14.21
CA PRO A 156 -4.95 -12.20 -13.83
C PRO A 156 -5.05 -12.68 -12.37
N LEU A 157 -6.04 -12.20 -11.60
CA LEU A 157 -6.30 -12.61 -10.23
C LEU A 157 -7.02 -13.96 -10.13
N ALA A 158 -7.45 -14.53 -11.27
CA ALA A 158 -8.19 -15.79 -11.32
C ALA A 158 -7.60 -16.94 -10.48
N PRO A 159 -6.27 -17.17 -10.43
CA PRO A 159 -5.68 -18.22 -9.61
C PRO A 159 -5.92 -18.01 -8.11
N TYR A 160 -5.98 -16.76 -7.65
CA TYR A 160 -6.20 -16.43 -6.24
C TYR A 160 -7.66 -16.67 -5.84
N PHE A 161 -8.60 -16.34 -6.72
CA PHE A 161 -10.04 -16.50 -6.46
C PHE A 161 -10.50 -17.97 -6.39
N ARG A 162 -9.90 -18.87 -7.19
CA ARG A 162 -10.27 -20.30 -7.23
C ARG A 162 -10.15 -21.03 -5.89
N ASN A 163 -9.22 -20.59 -5.04
CA ASN A 163 -8.98 -21.19 -3.73
C ASN A 163 -9.77 -20.53 -2.59
N CYS A 164 -10.46 -19.41 -2.87
CA CYS A 164 -10.97 -18.51 -1.83
C CYS A 164 -12.49 -18.36 -1.78
N LEU A 165 -13.25 -18.68 -2.83
CA LEU A 165 -14.66 -18.28 -2.93
C LEU A 165 -15.61 -19.42 -3.31
N SER A 166 -16.63 -19.61 -2.48
CA SER A 166 -17.93 -20.12 -2.91
C SER A 166 -18.91 -18.95 -3.03
N ALA A 167 -19.84 -18.99 -3.99
CA ALA A 167 -20.81 -17.90 -4.22
C ALA A 167 -21.74 -17.63 -3.02
N ALA A 168 -21.79 -18.55 -2.04
CA ALA A 168 -22.60 -18.43 -0.83
C ALA A 168 -21.94 -17.59 0.29
N ASP A 169 -20.65 -17.26 0.15
CA ASP A 169 -19.87 -16.57 1.20
C ASP A 169 -19.83 -15.04 1.00
N LEU A 170 -20.72 -14.45 0.21
CA LEU A 170 -20.66 -13.03 -0.18
C LEU A 170 -21.54 -12.13 0.70
N ASP A 171 -21.20 -12.01 1.99
CA ASP A 171 -21.77 -11.04 2.95
C ASP A 171 -20.71 -9.99 3.37
N ASP A 172 -21.11 -8.83 3.88
CA ASP A 172 -20.19 -7.73 4.26
C ASP A 172 -19.03 -8.16 5.18
N LEU A 173 -19.29 -9.01 6.18
CA LEU A 173 -18.26 -9.54 7.08
C LEU A 173 -17.29 -10.49 6.35
N ASN A 174 -17.80 -11.19 5.33
CA ASN A 174 -17.00 -12.08 4.52
C ASN A 174 -16.19 -11.32 3.46
N ILE A 175 -16.57 -10.10 3.07
CA ILE A 175 -15.81 -9.32 2.08
C ILE A 175 -14.41 -8.95 2.60
N GLU A 176 -14.28 -8.57 3.87
CA GLU A 176 -12.95 -8.33 4.47
C GLU A 176 -12.15 -9.63 4.61
N ILE A 177 -12.81 -10.76 4.89
CA ILE A 177 -12.18 -12.09 4.90
C ILE A 177 -11.67 -12.44 3.50
N ILE A 178 -12.47 -12.20 2.47
CA ILE A 178 -12.11 -12.41 1.06
C ILE A 178 -10.92 -11.52 0.69
N ARG A 179 -10.97 -10.22 1.02
CA ARG A 179 -9.87 -9.28 0.79
C ARG A 179 -8.58 -9.81 1.39
N ASN A 180 -8.59 -10.18 2.66
CA ASN A 180 -7.41 -10.70 3.37
C ASN A 180 -6.89 -12.02 2.77
N THR A 181 -7.79 -12.92 2.36
CA THR A 181 -7.41 -14.20 1.77
C THR A 181 -6.79 -14.03 0.37
N LEU A 182 -7.37 -13.16 -0.48
CA LEU A 182 -6.79 -12.80 -1.78
C LEU A 182 -5.41 -12.17 -1.61
N TYR A 183 -5.28 -11.28 -0.64
CA TYR A 183 -4.03 -10.63 -0.32
C TYR A 183 -2.96 -11.58 0.18
N LYS A 184 -3.33 -12.58 0.98
CA LYS A 184 -2.45 -13.66 1.38
C LYS A 184 -1.92 -14.42 0.14
N ALA A 185 -2.81 -14.87 -0.73
CA ALA A 185 -2.42 -15.63 -1.93
C ALA A 185 -1.52 -14.80 -2.87
N TYR A 186 -1.84 -13.50 -3.03
CA TYR A 186 -1.01 -12.56 -3.77
C TYR A 186 0.38 -12.39 -3.17
N LEU A 187 0.50 -12.21 -1.85
CA LEU A 187 1.78 -12.04 -1.19
C LEU A 187 2.66 -13.30 -1.31
N GLU A 188 2.07 -14.49 -1.19
CA GLU A 188 2.77 -15.77 -1.33
C GLU A 188 3.28 -15.98 -2.77
N ASP A 189 2.45 -15.71 -3.78
CA ASP A 189 2.89 -15.80 -5.19
C ASP A 189 3.94 -14.75 -5.52
N PHE A 190 3.77 -13.51 -5.06
CA PHE A 190 4.73 -12.45 -5.30
C PHE A 190 6.08 -12.72 -4.62
N TYR A 191 6.07 -13.30 -3.42
CA TYR A 191 7.28 -13.76 -2.74
C TYR A 191 7.96 -14.89 -3.52
N ALA A 192 7.21 -15.90 -3.99
CA ALA A 192 7.76 -16.98 -4.80
C ALA A 192 8.38 -16.46 -6.11
N PHE A 193 7.71 -15.51 -6.76
CA PHE A 193 8.25 -14.83 -7.95
C PHE A 193 9.53 -14.05 -7.62
N ALA A 194 9.55 -13.27 -6.54
CA ALA A 194 10.74 -12.52 -6.13
C ALA A 194 11.94 -13.45 -5.82
N GLN A 195 11.70 -14.62 -5.21
CA GLN A 195 12.74 -15.63 -4.99
C GLN A 195 13.25 -16.24 -6.30
N SER A 196 12.37 -16.42 -7.30
CA SER A 196 12.76 -16.95 -8.62
C SER A 196 13.67 -15.99 -9.41
N LEU A 197 13.58 -14.69 -9.15
CA LEU A 197 14.44 -13.67 -9.77
C LEU A 197 15.88 -13.73 -9.24
N GLY A 198 16.08 -14.25 -8.02
CA GLY A 198 17.40 -14.42 -7.43
C GLY A 198 18.13 -13.12 -7.07
N GLY A 199 19.37 -13.29 -6.62
CA GLY A 199 20.33 -12.22 -6.37
C GLY A 199 19.91 -11.22 -5.29
N SER A 200 20.37 -9.97 -5.45
CA SER A 200 20.06 -8.87 -4.52
C SER A 200 18.57 -8.51 -4.52
N THR A 201 17.86 -8.76 -5.62
CA THR A 201 16.42 -8.51 -5.72
C THR A 201 15.66 -9.45 -4.77
N ALA A 202 15.99 -10.74 -4.75
CA ALA A 202 15.31 -11.73 -3.90
C ALA A 202 15.50 -11.44 -2.40
N GLU A 203 16.70 -11.05 -1.98
CA GLU A 203 17.01 -10.73 -0.57
C GLU A 203 16.28 -9.45 -0.11
N ASN A 204 16.39 -8.38 -0.90
CA ASN A 204 15.81 -7.09 -0.54
C ASN A 204 14.28 -7.11 -0.64
N MET A 205 13.73 -7.67 -1.72
CA MET A 205 12.28 -7.80 -1.89
C MET A 205 11.70 -8.79 -0.87
N GLY A 206 12.40 -9.89 -0.58
CA GLY A 206 11.99 -10.84 0.44
C GLY A 206 11.87 -10.20 1.82
N THR A 207 12.78 -9.30 2.17
CA THR A 207 12.72 -8.54 3.42
C THR A 207 11.52 -7.58 3.46
N LEU A 208 11.23 -6.87 2.37
CA LEU A 208 10.09 -5.95 2.29
C LEU A 208 8.74 -6.70 2.34
N LEU A 209 8.61 -7.80 1.60
CA LEU A 209 7.39 -8.62 1.60
C LEU A 209 7.18 -9.34 2.93
N ALA A 210 8.26 -9.77 3.59
CA ALA A 210 8.18 -10.32 4.93
C ALA A 210 7.62 -9.29 5.92
N PHE A 211 8.07 -8.03 5.84
CA PHE A 211 7.53 -6.95 6.66
C PHE A 211 6.05 -6.67 6.37
N GLU A 212 5.65 -6.62 5.10
CA GLU A 212 4.24 -6.41 4.71
C GLU A 212 3.34 -7.55 5.21
N ALA A 213 3.81 -8.80 5.16
CA ALA A 213 3.09 -9.94 5.69
C ALA A 213 2.98 -9.92 7.22
N ASP A 214 4.06 -9.56 7.92
CA ASP A 214 4.07 -9.44 9.38
C ASP A 214 3.12 -8.32 9.84
N ARG A 215 3.16 -7.15 9.17
CA ARG A 215 2.23 -6.03 9.39
C ARG A 215 0.78 -6.46 9.25
N ARG A 216 0.43 -7.16 8.16
CA ARG A 216 -0.93 -7.65 7.94
C ARG A 216 -1.36 -8.66 8.99
N THR A 217 -0.47 -9.57 9.37
CA THR A 217 -0.73 -10.56 10.43
C THR A 217 -1.06 -9.86 11.75
N ILE A 218 -0.31 -8.81 12.11
CA ILE A 218 -0.57 -8.02 13.32
C ILE A 218 -1.90 -7.26 13.21
N ASN A 219 -2.15 -6.56 12.11
CA ASN A 219 -3.39 -5.79 11.91
C ASN A 219 -4.63 -6.69 11.91
N ILE A 220 -4.60 -7.84 11.24
CA ILE A 220 -5.69 -8.83 11.27
C ILE A 220 -5.90 -9.33 12.70
N THR A 221 -4.84 -9.58 13.46
CA THR A 221 -4.97 -10.05 14.86
C THR A 221 -5.63 -9.00 15.74
N ILE A 222 -5.21 -7.74 15.65
CA ILE A 222 -5.78 -6.63 16.43
C ILE A 222 -7.24 -6.37 16.03
N ASN A 223 -7.52 -6.28 14.74
CA ASN A 223 -8.87 -6.01 14.22
C ASN A 223 -9.83 -7.20 14.41
N SER A 224 -9.31 -8.41 14.64
CA SER A 224 -10.13 -9.58 14.96
C SER A 224 -10.68 -9.54 16.40
N PHE A 225 -10.12 -8.72 17.30
CA PHE A 225 -10.60 -8.64 18.67
C PHE A 225 -12.03 -8.09 18.74
N GLY A 226 -12.91 -8.81 19.42
CA GLY A 226 -14.33 -8.44 19.52
C GLY A 226 -15.19 -8.83 18.31
N THR A 227 -14.62 -9.52 17.32
CA THR A 227 -15.38 -10.10 16.19
C THR A 227 -15.75 -11.56 16.45
N SER A 228 -16.70 -12.11 15.69
CA SER A 228 -17.11 -13.52 15.76
C SER A 228 -16.17 -14.49 15.03
N LEU A 229 -14.97 -14.04 14.65
CA LEU A 229 -14.01 -14.84 13.88
C LEU A 229 -13.39 -15.93 14.75
N SER A 230 -13.43 -17.18 14.29
CA SER A 230 -12.80 -18.28 15.02
C SER A 230 -11.27 -18.21 14.93
N LYS A 231 -10.59 -18.81 15.92
CA LYS A 231 -9.12 -18.88 15.94
C LYS A 231 -8.54 -19.62 14.73
N GLU A 232 -9.28 -20.59 14.19
CA GLU A 232 -8.88 -21.37 13.02
C GLU A 232 -9.02 -20.57 11.73
N GLU A 233 -10.12 -19.83 11.55
CA GLU A 233 -10.31 -18.94 10.41
C GLU A 233 -9.26 -17.84 10.41
N ARG A 234 -8.97 -17.24 11.57
CA ARG A 234 -7.90 -16.25 11.72
C ARG A 234 -6.54 -16.81 11.29
N ALA A 235 -6.20 -18.04 11.70
CA ALA A 235 -4.95 -18.68 11.28
C ALA A 235 -4.87 -18.90 9.76
N ARG A 236 -6.01 -19.13 9.08
CA ARG A 236 -6.05 -19.27 7.61
C ARG A 236 -5.79 -17.96 6.89
N LEU A 237 -6.09 -16.81 7.50
CA LEU A 237 -5.84 -15.48 6.91
C LEU A 237 -4.37 -15.06 6.93
N PHE A 238 -3.56 -15.67 7.80
CA PHE A 238 -2.15 -15.29 7.93
C PHE A 238 -1.33 -15.77 6.74
N PRO A 239 -0.54 -14.90 6.09
CA PRO A 239 0.43 -15.32 5.08
C PRO A 239 1.45 -16.30 5.64
N THR A 240 1.87 -17.28 4.83
CA THR A 240 2.93 -18.23 5.23
C THR A 240 4.34 -17.70 4.96
N ILE A 241 4.49 -16.38 4.92
CA ILE A 241 5.74 -15.65 4.72
C ILE A 241 5.90 -14.64 5.85
N GLY A 242 7.12 -14.18 6.11
CA GLY A 242 7.40 -13.23 7.19
C GLY A 242 8.39 -13.76 8.21
N ARG A 243 8.81 -12.91 9.14
CA ARG A 243 9.68 -13.31 10.26
C ARG A 243 8.88 -13.88 11.41
N LEU A 244 7.57 -13.60 11.47
CA LEU A 244 6.65 -14.16 12.46
C LEU A 244 6.23 -15.60 12.11
N PHE A 245 6.36 -16.02 10.85
CA PHE A 245 6.10 -17.39 10.46
C PHE A 245 7.30 -18.31 10.79
N PRO A 246 7.11 -19.53 11.34
CA PRO A 246 5.85 -20.18 11.72
C PRO A 246 5.46 -20.02 13.21
N ALA A 247 6.41 -19.70 14.09
CA ALA A 247 6.19 -19.75 15.54
C ALA A 247 5.31 -18.60 16.05
N GLY A 248 5.52 -17.38 15.55
CA GLY A 248 4.74 -16.19 15.91
C GLY A 248 3.29 -16.28 15.43
N ASN A 249 3.05 -16.71 14.19
CA ASN A 249 1.70 -16.86 13.64
C ASN A 249 0.82 -17.81 14.47
N ASN A 250 1.38 -18.92 14.96
CA ASN A 250 0.66 -19.87 15.81
C ASN A 250 0.28 -19.29 17.18
N VAL A 251 1.09 -18.38 17.71
CA VAL A 251 0.80 -17.70 18.98
C VAL A 251 -0.22 -16.58 18.74
N LEU A 252 -0.07 -15.79 17.67
CA LEU A 252 -1.02 -14.74 17.27
C LEU A 252 -2.40 -15.31 16.94
N ALA A 253 -2.46 -16.49 16.33
CA ALA A 253 -3.72 -17.18 16.06
C ALA A 253 -4.49 -17.55 17.33
N LYS A 254 -3.81 -17.64 18.47
CA LYS A 254 -4.43 -17.92 19.78
C LYS A 254 -4.61 -16.69 20.64
N ALA A 255 -4.04 -15.55 20.23
CA ALA A 255 -4.02 -14.33 21.02
C ALA A 255 -5.42 -13.74 21.15
N ASP A 256 -5.82 -13.39 22.36
CA ASP A 256 -7.13 -12.77 22.64
C ASP A 256 -6.99 -11.35 23.20
N GLU A 257 -5.76 -10.93 23.53
CA GLU A 257 -5.45 -9.64 24.15
C GLU A 257 -4.22 -9.00 23.49
N LEU A 258 -4.16 -7.66 23.53
CA LEU A 258 -3.08 -6.86 22.93
C LEU A 258 -1.71 -7.13 23.59
N ASP A 259 -1.68 -7.45 24.88
CA ASP A 259 -0.43 -7.79 25.60
C ASP A 259 0.22 -9.07 25.06
N GLN A 260 -0.58 -10.02 24.57
CA GLN A 260 -0.08 -11.26 23.97
C GLN A 260 0.52 -10.98 22.59
N VAL A 261 -0.08 -10.07 21.82
CA VAL A 261 0.47 -9.59 20.54
C VAL A 261 1.82 -8.90 20.78
N LYS A 262 1.90 -8.03 21.79
CA LYS A 262 3.14 -7.36 22.20
C LYS A 262 4.25 -8.36 22.51
N SER A 263 3.96 -9.38 23.32
CA SER A 263 4.95 -10.41 23.69
C SER A 263 5.49 -11.19 22.47
N VAL A 264 4.68 -11.40 21.43
CA VAL A 264 5.13 -12.05 20.20
C VAL A 264 6.02 -11.12 19.40
N THR A 265 5.64 -9.84 19.28
CA THR A 265 6.44 -8.85 18.56
C THR A 265 7.76 -8.50 19.24
N ASP A 266 7.84 -8.62 20.57
CA ASP A 266 9.09 -8.45 21.33
C ASP A 266 10.14 -9.53 21.01
N GLY A 267 9.69 -10.69 20.52
CA GLY A 267 10.57 -11.77 20.05
C GLY A 267 11.36 -11.39 18.78
N VAL A 268 10.91 -10.39 18.03
CA VAL A 268 11.60 -9.88 16.83
C VAL A 268 12.20 -8.51 17.15
N PRO A 269 13.55 -8.35 17.11
CA PRO A 269 14.21 -7.11 17.49
C PRO A 269 13.72 -5.85 16.74
N GLU A 270 13.32 -6.03 15.48
CA GLU A 270 12.82 -4.95 14.61
C GLU A 270 11.44 -4.45 15.01
N TYR A 271 10.62 -5.29 15.64
CA TYR A 271 9.23 -4.98 16.02
C TYR A 271 9.08 -4.63 17.49
N ARG A 272 10.11 -4.85 18.30
CA ARG A 272 10.14 -4.54 19.73
C ARG A 272 9.78 -3.08 20.05
N GLY A 273 10.19 -2.14 19.19
CA GLY A 273 9.91 -0.70 19.38
C GLY A 273 8.47 -0.29 19.06
N PHE A 274 7.67 -1.16 18.45
CA PHE A 274 6.31 -0.84 18.04
C PHE A 274 5.38 -0.64 19.23
N PHE A 275 5.44 -1.53 20.21
CA PHE A 275 4.61 -1.47 21.42
C PHE A 275 5.31 -0.86 22.64
N ASP A 276 6.57 -0.42 22.49
CA ASP A 276 7.26 0.32 23.53
C ASP A 276 6.74 1.76 23.52
N ALA A 277 5.86 2.06 24.47
CA ALA A 277 5.42 3.42 24.74
C ALA A 277 6.59 4.14 25.40
N GLY A 278 7.22 5.07 24.68
CA GLY A 278 7.97 6.13 25.33
C GLY A 278 7.04 6.77 26.37
N GLY A 279 7.44 6.72 27.64
CA GLY A 279 6.55 6.95 28.77
C GLY A 279 5.67 8.19 28.66
N SER A 280 4.38 7.98 28.47
CA SER A 280 3.34 8.92 28.84
C SER A 280 2.23 8.12 29.53
N GLY A 281 2.13 8.33 30.85
CA GLY A 281 1.08 7.77 31.69
C GLY A 281 -0.28 8.39 31.36
N ALA A 282 -0.87 7.98 30.24
CA ALA A 282 -2.25 8.25 29.90
C ALA A 282 -2.92 6.92 29.56
N ALA A 283 -3.60 6.36 30.56
CA ALA A 283 -4.66 5.39 30.33
C ALA A 283 -5.77 6.10 29.55
N SER A 284 -5.73 6.02 28.22
CA SER A 284 -6.80 6.53 27.36
C SER A 284 -6.90 5.74 26.06
N GLY A 285 -7.84 4.78 26.03
CA GLY A 285 -8.44 4.22 24.82
C GLY A 285 -7.58 3.25 24.02
N GLY A 286 -8.12 2.07 23.71
CA GLY A 286 -7.49 1.09 22.81
C GLY A 286 -7.21 1.64 21.40
N ASP A 287 -8.04 2.58 20.91
CA ASP A 287 -7.89 3.18 19.58
C ASP A 287 -6.62 4.06 19.44
N ALA A 288 -6.27 4.85 20.46
CA ALA A 288 -5.11 5.74 20.37
C ALA A 288 -3.78 4.97 20.26
N ASN A 289 -3.72 3.75 20.80
CA ASN A 289 -2.56 2.87 20.68
C ASN A 289 -2.48 2.19 19.31
N ALA A 290 -3.61 1.98 18.62
CA ALA A 290 -3.64 1.41 17.28
C ALA A 290 -3.15 2.43 16.25
N ASP A 291 -3.61 3.69 16.32
CA ASP A 291 -3.15 4.76 15.42
C ASP A 291 -1.63 5.00 15.56
N LEU A 292 -1.13 5.05 16.81
CA LEU A 292 0.31 5.17 17.10
C LEU A 292 1.12 3.96 16.60
N LEU A 293 0.52 2.77 16.61
CA LEU A 293 1.15 1.56 16.10
C LEU A 293 1.26 1.61 14.57
N GLU A 294 0.19 2.00 13.88
CA GLU A 294 0.20 2.16 12.43
C GLU A 294 1.23 3.20 11.99
N ASP A 295 1.30 4.35 12.65
CA ASP A 295 2.32 5.37 12.38
C ASP A 295 3.76 4.83 12.52
N LYS A 296 4.02 4.02 13.56
CA LYS A 296 5.34 3.39 13.73
C LYS A 296 5.61 2.35 12.66
N MET A 297 4.61 1.58 12.22
CA MET A 297 4.75 0.63 11.12
C MET A 297 5.04 1.34 9.80
N PHE A 298 4.35 2.44 9.50
CA PHE A 298 4.61 3.27 8.32
C PHE A 298 6.02 3.89 8.35
N LYS A 299 6.49 4.35 9.52
CA LYS A 299 7.87 4.85 9.68
C LYS A 299 8.91 3.76 9.41
N LEU A 300 8.68 2.53 9.90
CA LEU A 300 9.59 1.41 9.61
C LEU A 300 9.52 1.03 8.13
N GLU A 301 8.34 1.00 7.52
CA GLU A 301 8.13 0.75 6.09
C GLU A 301 8.95 1.73 5.23
N ALA A 302 8.83 3.03 5.52
CA ALA A 302 9.57 4.07 4.81
C ALA A 302 11.09 3.91 5.00
N SER A 303 11.55 3.59 6.21
CA SER A 303 12.97 3.36 6.51
C SER A 303 13.54 2.14 5.78
N LEU A 304 12.79 1.03 5.71
CA LEU A 304 13.19 -0.17 4.98
C LEU A 304 13.24 0.10 3.48
N ASN A 305 12.20 0.72 2.91
CA ASN A 305 12.16 1.10 1.50
C ASN A 305 13.33 2.03 1.14
N ARG A 306 13.66 2.97 2.01
CA ARG A 306 14.82 3.84 1.85
C ARG A 306 16.13 3.06 1.86
N THR A 307 16.33 2.15 2.81
CA THR A 307 17.58 1.39 2.91
C THR A 307 17.78 0.54 1.66
N VAL A 308 16.73 -0.16 1.23
CA VAL A 308 16.75 -0.99 0.02
C VAL A 308 17.08 -0.16 -1.21
N SER A 309 16.58 1.07 -1.32
CA SER A 309 16.81 1.92 -2.50
C SER A 309 18.28 2.35 -2.69
N ILE A 310 19.16 2.15 -1.70
CA ILE A 310 20.61 2.39 -1.81
C ILE A 310 21.28 1.34 -2.71
N ASN A 311 20.79 0.10 -2.68
CA ASN A 311 21.38 -0.99 -3.46
C ASN A 311 21.17 -0.78 -4.96
N GLN A 312 22.18 -1.13 -5.77
CA GLN A 312 22.19 -0.96 -7.22
C GLN A 312 21.93 -2.27 -7.96
N PHE A 313 21.39 -2.19 -9.19
CA PHE A 313 21.14 -3.33 -10.07
C PHE A 313 20.12 -4.34 -9.49
N GLN A 314 18.96 -3.83 -9.10
CA GLN A 314 17.88 -4.62 -8.52
C GLN A 314 16.50 -4.10 -8.95
N TYR A 315 15.50 -4.98 -8.99
CA TYR A 315 14.12 -4.59 -9.29
C TYR A 315 13.37 -4.01 -8.08
N THR A 316 13.91 -4.19 -6.88
CA THR A 316 13.27 -3.70 -5.64
C THR A 316 13.18 -2.18 -5.57
N ILE A 317 14.00 -1.45 -6.35
CA ILE A 317 13.94 0.02 -6.45
C ILE A 317 12.58 0.52 -6.96
N PHE A 318 11.92 -0.24 -7.83
CA PHE A 318 10.61 0.12 -8.39
C PHE A 318 9.51 0.04 -7.33
N TYR A 319 9.51 -1.03 -6.54
CA TYR A 319 8.60 -1.19 -5.40
C TYR A 319 8.81 -0.09 -4.36
N SER A 320 10.07 0.15 -3.97
CA SER A 320 10.43 1.15 -2.98
C SER A 320 10.05 2.56 -3.43
N TRP A 321 10.32 2.92 -4.68
CA TRP A 321 9.93 4.21 -5.23
C TRP A 321 8.41 4.41 -5.21
N LEU A 322 7.64 3.41 -5.67
CA LEU A 322 6.18 3.46 -5.67
C LEU A 322 5.65 3.70 -4.24
N LYS A 323 6.09 2.90 -3.26
CA LYS A 323 5.64 3.03 -1.87
C LYS A 323 6.05 4.35 -1.21
N LEU A 324 7.27 4.84 -1.48
CA LEU A 324 7.71 6.13 -0.98
C LEU A 324 6.92 7.28 -1.60
N LYS A 325 6.60 7.21 -2.89
CA LYS A 325 5.82 8.24 -3.57
C LYS A 325 4.36 8.25 -3.11
N GLU A 326 3.76 7.09 -2.84
CA GLU A 326 2.45 7.01 -2.18
C GLU A 326 2.46 7.67 -0.80
N GLN A 327 3.49 7.40 0.00
CA GLN A 327 3.61 8.00 1.32
C GLN A 327 3.79 9.51 1.25
N GLU A 328 4.52 10.01 0.25
CA GLU A 328 4.64 11.45 -0.01
C GLU A 328 3.29 12.08 -0.35
N ILE A 329 2.49 11.45 -1.20
CA ILE A 329 1.14 11.95 -1.55
C ILE A 329 0.28 12.01 -0.29
N ARG A 330 0.29 10.97 0.57
CA ARG A 330 -0.42 10.99 1.86
C ARG A 330 0.03 12.14 2.75
N SER A 331 1.33 12.35 2.88
CA SER A 331 1.91 13.45 3.67
C SER A 331 1.52 14.82 3.12
N ILE A 332 1.52 15.01 1.79
CA ILE A 332 1.07 16.24 1.13
C ILE A 332 -0.42 16.51 1.41
N VAL A 333 -1.26 15.48 1.28
CA VAL A 333 -2.70 15.60 1.54
C VAL A 333 -2.98 15.92 3.01
N TRP A 334 -2.29 15.26 3.94
CA TRP A 334 -2.37 15.57 5.37
C TRP A 334 -2.05 17.04 5.66
N CYS A 335 -0.93 17.55 5.12
CA CYS A 335 -0.58 18.97 5.27
C CYS A 335 -1.66 19.89 4.67
N ALA A 336 -2.19 19.56 3.49
CA ALA A 336 -3.24 20.34 2.84
C ALA A 336 -4.55 20.35 3.66
N GLU A 337 -4.92 19.22 4.27
CA GLU A 337 -6.09 19.10 5.16
C GLU A 337 -5.92 19.92 6.44
N CYS A 338 -4.75 19.84 7.09
CA CYS A 338 -4.44 20.65 8.26
C CYS A 338 -4.53 22.15 7.96
N ILE A 339 -4.05 22.59 6.79
CA ILE A 339 -4.13 23.99 6.35
C ILE A 339 -5.58 24.38 6.07
N ALA A 340 -6.32 23.57 5.31
CA ALA A 340 -7.72 23.85 4.95
C ALA A 340 -8.65 23.93 6.17
N GLN A 341 -8.39 23.11 7.20
CA GLN A 341 -9.17 23.07 8.44
C GLN A 341 -8.64 24.02 9.53
N ASN A 342 -7.55 24.75 9.28
CA ASN A 342 -6.83 25.57 10.28
C ASN A 342 -6.38 24.80 11.53
N ALA A 343 -6.25 23.47 11.46
CA ALA A 343 -5.85 22.60 12.56
C ALA A 343 -4.34 22.35 12.53
N ARG A 344 -3.56 23.34 13.01
CA ARG A 344 -2.08 23.30 12.93
C ARG A 344 -1.40 22.48 14.02
N ASP A 345 -2.12 22.06 15.06
CA ASP A 345 -1.54 21.37 16.21
C ASP A 345 -0.91 20.01 15.86
N ARG A 346 -1.40 19.36 14.79
CA ARG A 346 -0.94 18.04 14.29
C ARG A 346 -0.31 18.09 12.90
N ILE A 347 0.03 19.28 12.40
CA ILE A 347 0.58 19.43 11.05
C ILE A 347 1.97 18.77 10.90
N GLN A 348 2.66 18.49 12.00
CA GLN A 348 3.98 17.84 12.02
C GLN A 348 3.90 16.31 12.07
N ASP A 349 2.70 15.72 12.19
CA ASP A 349 2.52 14.27 12.31
C ASP A 349 2.67 13.51 10.97
N PHE A 350 3.06 14.19 9.89
CA PHE A 350 3.36 13.52 8.62
C PHE A 350 4.65 12.70 8.73
N ILE A 351 4.70 11.63 7.94
CA ILE A 351 5.88 10.76 7.89
C ILE A 351 6.78 11.25 6.75
N PRO A 352 7.98 11.77 7.05
CA PRO A 352 8.90 12.25 6.03
C PRO A 352 9.45 11.07 5.24
N THR A 353 9.42 11.18 3.92
CA THR A 353 9.92 10.16 2.98
C THR A 353 11.45 10.24 2.78
N PHE A 354 12.08 11.34 3.19
CA PHE A 354 13.52 11.60 3.16
C PHE A 354 14.01 12.19 4.52
N ASN A 355 15.29 11.99 4.88
CA ASN A 355 15.89 12.59 6.11
C ASN A 355 16.37 14.00 5.84
#